data_AF-A0AAV3FE70-F1
#
_entry.id   AF-A0AAV3FE70-F1
#
_cell.length_a   1.000
_cell.length_b   1.000
_cell.length_c   1.000
_cell.angle_alpha   90.00
_cell.angle_beta   90.00
_cell.angle_gamma   90.00
#
_symmetry.space_group_name_H-M   'P 1'
#
loop_
_entity.id
_entity.type
_entity.pdbx_description
1 polymer ?
#
loop_
_entity_poly.entity_id
_entity_poly.type
_entity_poly.pdbx_seq_one_letter_code
_entity_poly.pdbx_strand_id
1 'polypeptide(L)'
;MKIFSRCTGEIFPEKYEWGKEEYWKDRLCEIYRNHGVKTLAPTEEIKMVLIGDSSYPANIIIMKDGTEFYDELNSPKWAYEVNQEVFNNK
;
A
#
# COMPACT_ATOMS: atom_id res chain seq x y z
N MET A 1 -4.80 -11.76 2.40
CA MET A 1 -3.57 -10.93 2.38
C MET A 1 -2.82 -11.15 3.70
N LYS A 2 -1.55 -10.76 3.85
CA LYS A 2 -0.90 -10.71 5.17
C LYS A 2 -0.36 -9.31 5.42
N ILE A 3 -0.53 -8.81 6.63
CA ILE A 3 -0.08 -7.48 7.03
C ILE A 3 0.98 -7.66 8.11
N PHE A 4 2.15 -7.07 7.91
CA PHE A 4 3.29 -7.24 8.81
C PHE A 4 3.79 -5.90 9.33
N SER A 5 4.30 -5.88 10.55
CA SER A 5 5.23 -4.82 10.94
C SER A 5 6.51 -5.00 10.15
N ARG A 6 6.96 -3.95 9.46
CA ARG A 6 8.18 -4.01 8.64
C ARG A 6 9.42 -4.34 9.48
N CYS A 7 9.47 -3.84 10.71
CA CYS A 7 10.67 -3.94 11.54
C CYS A 7 10.76 -5.23 12.34
N THR A 8 9.64 -5.79 12.78
CA THR A 8 9.65 -7.09 13.48
C THR A 8 9.41 -8.27 12.56
N GLY A 9 8.80 -8.06 11.39
CA GLY A 9 8.35 -9.13 10.50
C GLY A 9 7.15 -9.91 11.05
N GLU A 10 6.60 -9.50 12.19
CA GLU A 10 5.45 -10.13 12.83
C GLU A 10 4.14 -9.65 12.21
N ILE A 11 3.09 -10.45 12.34
CA ILE A 11 1.75 -10.09 11.88
C ILE A 11 1.28 -8.85 12.64
N PHE A 12 0.82 -7.85 11.90
CA PHE A 12 0.33 -6.61 12.49
C PHE A 12 -1.06 -6.84 13.13
N PRO A 13 -1.33 -6.34 14.34
CA PRO A 13 -2.57 -6.67 15.05
C PRO A 13 -3.85 -6.10 14.40
N GLU A 14 -4.85 -6.94 14.15
CA GLU A 14 -6.15 -6.58 13.52
C GLU A 14 -7.01 -5.60 14.34
N LYS A 15 -6.70 -5.42 15.64
CA LYS A 15 -7.38 -4.43 16.49
C LYS A 15 -7.14 -2.98 16.01
N TYR A 16 -6.07 -2.76 15.24
CA TYR A 16 -5.76 -1.47 14.64
C TYR A 16 -6.35 -1.40 13.23
N GLU A 17 -6.72 -0.20 12.79
CA GLU A 17 -7.25 0.04 11.45
C GLU A 17 -6.31 -0.46 10.35
N TRP A 18 -5.01 -0.17 10.49
CA TRP A 18 -3.96 -0.65 9.58
C TRP A 18 -3.70 -2.15 9.62
N GLY A 19 -4.27 -2.86 10.61
CA GLY A 19 -4.24 -4.31 10.67
C GLY A 19 -5.38 -4.99 9.93
N LYS A 20 -6.29 -4.22 9.30
CA LYS A 20 -7.46 -4.76 8.59
C LYS A 20 -7.21 -4.82 7.09
N GLU A 21 -7.68 -5.89 6.46
CA GLU A 21 -7.48 -6.06 5.02
C GLU A 21 -8.25 -5.02 4.20
N GLU A 22 -9.48 -4.71 4.62
CA GLU A 22 -10.38 -3.78 3.93
C GLU A 22 -9.75 -2.40 3.81
N TYR A 23 -9.06 -1.94 4.86
CA TYR A 23 -8.34 -0.68 4.86
C TYR A 23 -7.37 -0.60 3.67
N TRP A 24 -6.56 -1.63 3.45
CA TRP A 24 -5.58 -1.62 2.37
C TRP A 24 -6.18 -1.79 0.97
N LYS A 25 -7.31 -2.50 0.87
CA LYS A 25 -8.08 -2.57 -0.38
C LYS A 25 -8.63 -1.20 -0.76
N ASP A 26 -9.18 -0.47 0.21
CA ASP A 26 -9.69 0.90 0.02
C ASP A 26 -8.55 1.86 -0.33
N ARG A 27 -7.42 1.79 0.39
CA ARG A 27 -6.23 2.61 0.09
C ARG A 27 -5.69 2.38 -1.33
N LEU A 28 -5.63 1.13 -1.81
CA LEU A 28 -5.23 0.87 -3.20
C LEU A 28 -6.21 1.50 -4.21
N CYS A 29 -7.51 1.42 -3.95
CA CYS A 29 -8.53 2.07 -4.79
C CYS A 29 -8.35 3.59 -4.82
N GLU A 30 -8.01 4.20 -3.68
CA GLU A 30 -7.77 5.64 -3.58
C GLU A 30 -6.52 6.06 -4.35
N ILE A 31 -5.42 5.30 -4.25
CA ILE A 31 -4.20 5.54 -5.06
C ILE A 31 -4.56 5.54 -6.55
N TYR A 32 -5.25 4.51 -7.05
CA TYR A 32 -5.66 4.45 -8.46
C TYR A 32 -6.48 5.68 -8.87
N ARG A 33 -7.41 6.11 -8.01
CA ARG A 33 -8.23 7.31 -8.24
C ARG A 33 -7.39 8.60 -8.27
N ASN A 34 -6.47 8.76 -7.32
CA ASN A 34 -5.58 9.92 -7.21
C ASN A 34 -4.68 10.07 -8.45
N HIS A 35 -4.31 8.95 -9.07
CA HIS A 35 -3.51 8.90 -10.29
C HIS A 35 -4.34 8.89 -11.59
N GLY A 36 -5.66 9.10 -11.50
CA GLY A 36 -6.54 9.21 -12.67
C GLY A 36 -6.74 7.90 -13.44
N VAL A 37 -6.43 6.76 -12.82
CA VAL A 37 -6.59 5.44 -13.42
C VAL A 37 -8.07 5.07 -13.45
N LYS A 38 -8.60 4.84 -14.66
CA LYS A 38 -10.03 4.57 -14.88
C LYS A 38 -10.45 3.12 -14.63
N THR A 39 -9.48 2.21 -14.58
CA THR A 39 -9.73 0.79 -14.32
C THR A 39 -9.89 0.54 -12.82
N LEU A 40 -10.60 -0.54 -12.47
CA LEU A 40 -10.69 -0.98 -11.09
C LEU A 40 -9.30 -1.38 -10.57
N ALA A 41 -8.99 -0.98 -9.34
CA ALA A 41 -7.80 -1.43 -8.65
C ALA A 41 -7.86 -2.95 -8.42
N PRO A 42 -6.81 -3.72 -8.74
CA PRO A 42 -6.80 -5.17 -8.58
C PRO A 42 -6.52 -5.56 -7.12
N THR A 43 -7.46 -5.25 -6.22
CA THR A 43 -7.29 -5.44 -4.76
C THR A 43 -7.09 -6.89 -4.34
N GLU A 44 -7.61 -7.86 -5.10
CA GLU A 44 -7.38 -9.30 -4.89
C GLU A 44 -5.96 -9.76 -5.29
N GLU A 45 -5.20 -8.89 -5.96
CA GLU A 45 -3.80 -9.12 -6.31
C GLU A 45 -2.83 -8.57 -5.28
N ILE A 46 -3.31 -8.03 -4.15
CA ILE A 46 -2.42 -7.66 -3.05
C ILE A 46 -1.89 -8.94 -2.39
N LYS A 47 -0.56 -9.09 -2.39
CA LYS A 47 0.15 -10.20 -1.76
C LYS A 47 0.28 -9.96 -0.26
N MET A 48 0.81 -8.80 0.11
CA MET A 48 1.06 -8.43 1.50
C MET A 48 1.17 -6.92 1.68
N VAL A 49 1.13 -6.47 2.93
CA VAL A 49 1.38 -5.09 3.32
C VAL A 49 2.47 -5.04 4.40
N LEU A 50 3.37 -4.07 4.28
CA LEU A 50 4.38 -3.76 5.28
C LEU A 50 4.04 -2.43 5.96
N ILE A 51 3.81 -2.47 7.26
CA ILE A 51 3.54 -1.29 8.09
C ILE A 51 4.86 -0.69 8.56
N GLY A 52 5.05 0.59 8.27
CA GLY A 52 6.22 1.36 8.64
C GLY A 52 6.30 1.68 10.14
N ASP A 53 7.44 2.22 10.56
CA ASP A 53 7.69 2.70 11.91
C ASP A 53 8.55 3.99 11.91
N SER A 54 9.07 4.40 13.06
CA SER A 54 9.91 5.61 13.15
C SER A 54 11.20 5.57 12.34
N SER A 55 11.73 4.39 12.03
CA SER A 55 12.96 4.21 11.24
C SER A 55 12.66 4.11 9.75
N TYR A 56 11.49 3.57 9.39
CA TYR A 56 10.99 3.52 8.03
C TYR A 56 9.48 3.81 8.01
N PRO A 57 9.05 5.08 7.88
CA PRO A 57 7.67 5.49 8.16
C PRO A 57 6.66 5.13 7.07
N ALA A 58 7.12 4.67 5.90
CA ALA A 58 6.24 4.40 4.78
C ALA A 58 5.59 3.01 4.89
N ASN A 59 4.27 2.98 4.75
CA ASN A 59 3.52 1.75 4.54
C ASN A 59 3.59 1.36 3.06
N ILE A 60 3.74 0.06 2.78
CA ILE A 60 3.89 -0.46 1.42
C ILE A 60 2.87 -1.55 1.16
N ILE A 61 2.12 -1.42 0.08
CA ILE A 61 1.25 -2.44 -0.49
C ILE A 61 2.05 -3.17 -1.58
N ILE A 62 2.26 -4.48 -1.39
CA ILE A 62 3.03 -5.31 -2.33
C ILE A 62 2.05 -6.22 -3.10
N MET A 63 2.05 -6.09 -4.41
CA MET A 63 1.23 -6.88 -5.33
C MET A 63 1.86 -8.25 -5.62
N LYS A 64 1.08 -9.22 -6.13
CA LYS A 64 1.59 -10.56 -6.49
C LYS A 64 2.65 -10.54 -7.57
N ASP A 65 2.59 -9.57 -8.49
CA ASP A 65 3.59 -9.36 -9.55
C ASP A 65 4.87 -8.67 -9.06
N GLY A 66 4.93 -8.29 -7.78
CA GLY A 66 6.07 -7.58 -7.18
C GLY A 66 5.99 -6.06 -7.29
N THR A 67 4.94 -5.51 -7.91
CA THR A 67 4.69 -4.06 -7.90
C THR A 67 4.49 -3.59 -6.46
N GLU A 68 5.07 -2.43 -6.12
CA GLU A 68 4.89 -1.77 -4.84
C GLU A 68 4.09 -0.49 -5.00
N PHE A 69 3.15 -0.26 -4.10
CA PHE A 69 2.48 1.03 -3.93
C PHE A 69 2.71 1.55 -2.52
N TYR A 70 2.96 2.84 -2.42
CA TYR A 70 3.24 3.51 -1.16
C TYR A 70 2.00 4.25 -0.67
N ASP A 71 1.76 4.20 0.63
CA ASP A 71 0.60 4.86 1.23
C ASP A 71 0.76 6.39 1.22
N GLU A 72 -0.02 7.04 0.36
CA GLU A 72 -0.02 8.49 0.18
C GLU A 72 -0.53 9.30 1.38
N LEU A 73 -1.16 8.70 2.39
CA LEU A 73 -1.54 9.44 3.61
C LEU A 73 -0.34 9.69 4.53
N ASN A 74 0.58 8.73 4.60
CA ASN A 74 1.73 8.81 5.50
C ASN A 74 2.89 9.62 4.92
N SER A 75 3.01 9.74 3.59
CA SER A 75 4.10 10.47 2.93
C SER A 75 3.65 11.05 1.58
N PRO A 76 2.73 12.05 1.58
CA PRO A 76 1.90 12.37 0.42
C PRO A 76 2.64 12.74 -0.85
N LYS A 77 3.66 13.60 -0.77
CA LYS A 77 4.33 14.07 -2.00
C LYS A 77 5.21 12.97 -2.62
N TRP A 78 6.08 12.36 -1.82
CA TRP A 78 7.01 11.35 -2.31
C TRP A 78 6.30 10.06 -2.72
N ALA A 79 5.33 9.58 -1.93
CA ALA A 79 4.59 8.38 -2.26
C ALA A 79 3.79 8.55 -3.56
N TYR A 80 3.19 9.73 -3.77
CA TYR A 80 2.52 10.06 -5.04
C TYR A 80 3.48 10.02 -6.22
N GLU A 81 4.65 10.66 -6.12
CA GLU A 81 5.65 10.66 -7.20
C GLU A 81 6.09 9.22 -7.58
N VAL A 82 6.39 8.39 -6.58
CA VAL A 82 6.78 6.98 -6.80
C VAL A 82 5.62 6.15 -7.38
N ASN A 83 4.41 6.30 -6.85
CA ASN A 83 3.23 5.61 -7.39
C ASN A 83 2.94 6.04 -8.85
N GLN A 84 3.15 7.32 -9.19
CA GLN A 84 2.97 7.81 -10.56
C GLN A 84 3.94 7.14 -11.53
N GLU A 85 5.20 6.89 -11.13
CA GLU A 85 6.17 6.16 -11.94
C GLU A 85 5.71 4.73 -12.24
N VAL A 86 5.08 4.06 -11.27
CA VAL A 86 4.51 2.71 -11.46
C VAL A 86 3.43 2.72 -12.54
N PHE A 87 2.58 3.75 -12.58
CA PHE A 87 1.53 3.85 -13.60
C PHE A 87 2.04 4.30 -14.97
N ASN A 88 3.09 5.11 -15.02
CA ASN A 88 3.68 5.57 -16.28
C ASN A 88 4.49 4.49 -17.00
N ASN A 89 5.00 3.50 -16.27
CA ASN A 89 5.82 2.41 -16.79
C ASN A 89 5.02 1.13 -17.14
N LYS A 90 3.68 1.18 -17.08
CA LYS A 90 2.77 0.09 -17.49
C LYS A 90 2.09 0.42 -18.82
#